data_AF-A0A4U5NCI4-F1
#
_entry.id   AF-A0A4U5NCI4-F1
#
_cell.length_a   1.000
_cell.length_b   1.000
_cell.length_c   1.000
_cell.angle_alpha   90.00
_cell.angle_beta   90.00
_cell.angle_gamma   90.00
#
_symmetry.space_group_name_H-M   'P 1'
#
loop_
_entity.id
_entity.type
_entity.pdbx_description
1 polymer ?
#
loop_
_entity_poly.entity_id
_entity_poly.type
_entity_poly.pdbx_seq_one_letter_code
_entity_poly.pdbx_strand_id
1 'polypeptide(L)' 'MRVYCCVPPEVDCVLASSQHVSDLTPNVNRSSQAACAAPTEEERLQAWESGNPDYMGRDSFDNIMKKMEKSLNE' A
#
# COMPACT_ATOMS: atom_id res chain seq x y z
N MET A 1 -24.75 10.63 4.91
CA MET A 1 -23.56 10.30 4.10
C MET A 1 -22.74 9.29 4.89
N ARG A 2 -22.81 7.99 4.59
CA ARG A 2 -22.03 6.98 5.30
C ARG A 2 -20.64 6.92 4.68
N VAL A 3 -19.64 7.44 5.39
CA VAL A 3 -18.24 7.22 5.07
C VAL A 3 -17.92 5.81 5.53
N TYR A 4 -17.80 4.87 4.60
CA TYR A 4 -17.23 3.56 4.92
C TYR A 4 -15.72 3.76 5.01
N CYS A 5 -15.23 4.10 6.21
CA CYS A 5 -13.87 3.74 6.56
C CYS A 5 -13.81 2.21 6.47
N CYS A 6 -12.86 1.64 5.74
CA CYS A 6 -12.56 0.21 5.79
C CYS A 6 -12.15 -0.12 7.23
N VAL A 7 -13.10 -0.54 8.05
CA VAL A 7 -12.86 -1.09 9.39
C VAL A 7 -12.75 -2.59 9.19
N PRO A 8 -11.55 -3.18 9.27
CA PRO A 8 -11.41 -4.64 9.27
C PRO A 8 -12.10 -5.21 10.52
N PRO A 9 -12.89 -6.29 10.40
CA PRO A 9 -13.35 -7.03 11.56
C PRO A 9 -12.15 -7.70 12.22
N GLU A 10 -12.02 -7.53 13.54
CA GLU A 10 -11.08 -8.23 14.44
C GLU A 10 -9.65 -7.67 14.59
N VAL A 11 -9.53 -6.39 14.95
CA VAL A 11 -8.39 -5.95 15.77
C VAL A 11 -8.89 -5.24 17.02
N ASP A 12 -8.85 -5.94 18.15
CA ASP A 12 -9.01 -5.36 19.49
C ASP A 12 -8.04 -4.17 19.65
N CYS A 13 -8.58 -2.95 19.63
CA CYS A 13 -7.85 -1.75 19.99
C CYS A 13 -7.62 -1.74 21.50
N VAL A 14 -6.63 -2.50 21.98
CA VAL A 14 -6.09 -2.28 23.33
C VAL A 14 -5.32 -0.97 23.29
N LEU A 15 -6.02 0.06 23.75
CA LEU A 15 -5.50 1.39 24.05
C LEU A 15 -4.12 1.32 24.70
N ALA A 16 -3.20 2.04 24.07
CA ALA A 16 -1.89 2.36 24.60
C ALA A 16 -1.97 2.85 26.05
N SER A 17 -1.34 2.11 26.96
CA SER A 17 -0.74 2.72 28.15
C SER A 17 0.75 2.90 27.85
N SER A 18 1.18 4.15 27.95
CA SER A 18 2.54 4.68 27.93
C SER A 18 3.65 3.67 28.20
N GLN A 19 4.67 3.63 27.33
CA GLN A 19 6.08 3.92 27.66
C GLN A 19 7.03 3.75 26.46
N HIS A 20 7.94 4.71 26.34
CA HIS A 20 9.30 4.60 25.79
C HIS A 20 9.49 4.60 24.26
N VAL A 21 9.80 5.78 23.73
CA VAL A 21 10.57 5.95 22.49
C VAL A 21 12.03 5.56 22.77
N SER A 22 12.54 4.52 22.13
CA SER A 22 13.96 4.34 21.87
C SER A 22 14.17 3.37 20.72
N ASP A 23 14.85 3.88 19.70
CA ASP A 23 15.75 3.19 18.77
C ASP A 23 15.43 1.76 18.35
N LEU A 24 15.02 1.60 17.08
CA LEU A 24 15.71 0.72 16.14
C LEU A 24 15.65 1.34 14.73
N THR A 25 16.80 1.83 14.30
CA THR A 25 17.25 2.23 12.95
C THR A 25 16.36 1.85 11.74
N PRO A 26 16.26 2.71 10.69
CA PRO A 26 15.73 2.28 9.41
C PRO A 26 16.79 1.41 8.74
N ASN A 27 16.66 0.09 8.86
CA ASN A 27 17.35 -0.83 7.97
C ASN A 27 16.76 -0.65 6.57
N VAL A 28 17.27 0.34 5.82
CA VAL A 28 17.09 0.46 4.37
C VAL A 28 17.89 -0.64 3.68
N ASN A 29 17.47 -1.88 3.91
CA ASN A 29 17.82 -2.99 3.05
C ASN A 29 16.53 -3.72 2.66
N ARG A 30 15.72 -3.05 1.84
CA ARG A 30 14.76 -3.74 0.98
C ARG A 30 15.19 -3.56 -0.48
N SER A 31 16.46 -3.80 -0.75
CA SER A 31 16.94 -4.06 -2.11
C SER A 31 16.93 -5.57 -2.34
N SER A 32 15.72 -6.13 -2.34
CA SER A 32 15.44 -7.38 -3.03
C SER A 32 14.32 -7.11 -4.01
N GLN A 33 14.60 -6.28 -5.02
CA GLN A 33 13.97 -6.47 -6.33
C GLN A 33 14.50 -7.81 -6.84
N ALA A 34 13.93 -8.88 -6.29
CA ALA A 34 13.98 -10.16 -6.95
C ALA A 34 13.40 -9.92 -8.33
N ALA A 35 14.14 -10.34 -9.36
CA ALA A 35 13.64 -10.43 -10.73
C ALA A 35 12.57 -11.53 -10.80
N CYS A 36 11.51 -11.38 -10.01
CA CYS A 36 10.27 -12.11 -10.14
C CYS A 36 9.52 -11.43 -11.28
N ALA A 37 8.91 -12.24 -12.15
CA ALA A 37 8.10 -11.75 -13.24
C ALA A 37 7.15 -10.63 -12.76
N ALA A 38 6.90 -9.64 -13.62
CA ALA A 38 5.96 -8.57 -13.29
C ALA A 38 4.63 -9.20 -12.81
N PRO A 39 4.08 -8.76 -11.67
CA PRO A 39 2.90 -9.39 -11.10
C PRO A 39 1.74 -9.31 -12.09
N THR A 40 0.88 -10.33 -12.07
CA THR A 40 -0.35 -10.30 -12.87
C THR A 40 -1.26 -9.17 -12.38
N GLU A 41 -2.35 -8.92 -13.11
CA GLU A 41 -3.29 -7.88 -12.70
C GLU A 41 -4.06 -8.30 -11.44
N GLU A 42 -4.38 -9.59 -11.32
CA GLU A 42 -5.06 -10.16 -10.15
C GLU A 42 -4.21 -10.01 -8.88
N GLU A 43 -2.92 -10.34 -8.96
CA GLU A 43 -1.97 -10.17 -7.85
C GLU A 43 -1.84 -8.70 -7.45
N ARG A 44 -1.86 -7.80 -8.43
CA ARG A 44 -1.84 -6.35 -8.15
C ARG A 44 -3.09 -5.90 -7.42
N LEU A 45 -4.28 -6.33 -7.85
CA LEU A 45 -5.54 -5.99 -7.18
C LEU A 45 -5.59 -6.53 -5.75
N GLN A 46 -5.12 -7.76 -5.52
CA GLN A 46 -5.01 -8.31 -4.17
C GLN A 46 -4.07 -7.49 -3.27
N ALA A 47 -2.98 -6.95 -3.81
CA ALA A 47 -2.08 -6.06 -3.06
C ALA A 47 -2.78 -4.75 -2.63
N TRP A 48 -3.66 -4.21 -3.48
CA TRP A 48 -4.51 -3.07 -3.13
C TRP A 48 -5.53 -3.40 -2.03
N GLU A 49 -6.23 -4.53 -2.15
CA GLU A 49 -7.25 -4.97 -1.19
C GLU A 49 -6.66 -5.31 0.17
N SER A 50 -5.42 -5.82 0.21
CA SER A 50 -4.67 -6.10 1.44
C SER A 50 -3.98 -4.87 2.05
N GLY A 51 -4.07 -3.70 1.40
CA GLY A 51 -3.49 -2.46 1.90
C GLY A 51 -1.97 -2.34 1.71
N ASN A 52 -1.38 -3.14 0.82
CA ASN A 52 0.05 -3.08 0.49
C ASN A 52 0.31 -2.85 -1.01
N PRO A 53 -0.19 -1.75 -1.61
CA PRO A 53 0.07 -1.42 -3.01
C PRO A 53 1.53 -0.99 -3.25
N ASP A 54 2.03 -1.16 -4.48
CA ASP A 54 3.40 -0.77 -4.86
C ASP A 54 3.48 0.74 -5.19
N TYR A 55 3.34 1.57 -4.15
CA TYR A 55 3.25 3.03 -4.27
C TYR A 55 4.53 3.71 -4.79
N MET A 56 5.71 3.06 -4.75
CA MET A 56 6.96 3.59 -5.32
C MET A 56 7.26 3.04 -6.72
N GLY A 57 6.41 2.14 -7.24
CA GLY A 57 6.63 1.48 -8.52
C GLY A 57 5.39 1.54 -9.40
N ARG A 58 4.80 0.37 -9.65
CA ARG A 58 3.74 0.20 -10.65
C ARG A 58 2.47 0.98 -10.31
N ASP A 59 2.20 1.12 -9.01
CA ASP A 59 1.06 1.84 -8.44
C ASP A 59 1.43 3.23 -7.91
N SER A 60 2.53 3.80 -8.41
CA SER A 60 2.88 5.19 -8.14
C SER A 60 1.81 6.17 -8.62
N PHE A 61 1.71 7.31 -7.95
CA PHE A 61 0.75 8.35 -8.28
C PHE A 61 0.86 8.81 -9.73
N ASP A 62 2.08 8.99 -10.25
CA ASP A 62 2.32 9.42 -11.63
C ASP A 62 1.73 8.42 -12.64
N ASN A 63 1.86 7.12 -12.38
CA ASN A 63 1.29 6.07 -13.22
C ASN A 63 -0.24 6.09 -13.18
N ILE A 64 -0.83 6.32 -12.01
CA ILE A 64 -2.28 6.42 -11.84
C ILE A 64 -2.81 7.66 -12.56
N MET A 65 -2.18 8.83 -12.36
CA MET A 65 -2.55 10.09 -13.00
C MET A 65 -2.50 9.97 -14.51
N LYS A 66 -1.41 9.44 -15.06
CA LYS A 66 -1.26 9.21 -16.50
C LYS A 66 -2.35 8.32 -17.10
N LYS A 67 -2.79 7.30 -16.36
CA LYS A 67 -3.93 6.45 -16.77
C LYS A 67 -5.25 7.21 -16.73
N MET A 68 -5.50 8.00 -15.69
CA MET A 68 -6.71 8.83 -15.59
C MET A 68 -6.79 9.85 -16.73
N GLU A 69 -5.70 10.58 -17.01
CA GLU A 69 -5.63 11.53 -18.13
C GLU A 69 -5.93 10.82 -19.45
N LYS A 70 -5.28 9.68 -19.71
CA LYS A 70 -5.54 8.90 -20.92
C LYS A 70 -7.02 8.55 -21.06
N SER A 71 -7.66 8.04 -20.01
CA SER A 71 -9.06 7.64 -20.04
C SER A 71 -10.05 8.81 -20.14
N LEU A 72 -9.63 10.04 -19.81
CA LEU A 72 -10.45 11.24 -19.99
C LEU A 72 -10.29 11.87 -21.38
N ASN A 73 -9.20 11.56 -22.07
CA ASN A 73 -8.90 12.04 -23.41
C ASN A 73 -9.29 11.06 -24.53
N GLU A 74 -9.82 9.89 -24.18
CA GLU A 74 -10.47 8.91 -25.08
C GLU A 74 -11.96 9.22 -25.23
#